data_AF-W7YXZ9-F1
#
_entry.id   AF-W7YXZ9-F1
#
_cell.length_a   1.000
_cell.length_b   1.000
_cell.length_c   1.000
_cell.angle_alpha   90.00
_cell.angle_beta   90.00
_cell.angle_gamma   90.00
#
_symmetry.space_group_name_H-M   'P 1'
#
loop_
_entity.id
_entity.type
_entity.pdbx_description
1 polymer ?
#
loop_
_entity_poly.entity_id
_entity_poly.type
_entity_poly.pdbx_seq_one_letter_code
_entity_poly.pdbx_strand_id
1 'polypeptide(L)'
;MGKPIVFLFSGQGSQYYHMGKELWKHHPTFHKWMLRLDALMAPYTGISVANEIYHPQKGVQDPFDRLLYTHSAIFMVEYALYQVLLEQGIKPDYVLGTSLGEFSSAAAAAFYPWKI
;
A
#
# COMPACT_ATOMS: atom_id res chain seq x y z
N MET A 1 5.70 0.44 31.26
CA MET A 1 4.91 0.26 30.03
C MET A 1 5.64 0.98 28.90
N GLY A 2 5.78 0.36 27.73
CA GLY A 2 6.40 1.00 26.56
C GLY A 2 5.55 2.18 26.06
N LYS A 3 6.16 3.09 25.29
CA LYS A 3 5.38 4.13 24.59
C LYS A 3 4.51 3.45 23.51
N PRO A 4 3.24 3.88 23.33
CA PRO A 4 2.38 3.30 22.30
C PRO A 4 2.92 3.60 20.90
N ILE A 5 2.75 2.66 19.98
CA ILE A 5 3.08 2.78 18.57
C ILE A 5 1.80 3.12 17.80
N VAL A 6 1.86 4.18 16.99
CA VAL A 6 0.74 4.60 16.13
C VAL A 6 1.18 4.52 14.68
N PHE A 7 0.41 3.81 13.86
CA PHE A 7 0.59 3.81 12.40
C PHE A 7 -0.36 4.82 11.78
N LEU A 8 0.18 5.76 11.01
CA LEU A 8 -0.57 6.77 10.28
C LEU A 8 -0.46 6.49 8.78
N PHE A 9 -1.62 6.29 8.14
CA PHE A 9 -1.75 6.02 6.71
C PHE A 9 -2.07 7.33 5.96
N SER A 10 -1.35 7.53 4.87
CA SER A 10 -1.35 8.75 4.05
C SER A 10 -2.54 8.78 3.08
N GLY A 11 -2.97 9.99 2.75
CA GLY A 11 -4.03 10.22 1.77
C GLY A 11 -3.54 10.28 0.32
N GLN A 12 -4.45 10.67 -0.56
CA GLN A 12 -4.15 11.04 -1.94
C GLN A 12 -3.10 12.15 -1.99
N GLY A 13 -2.18 12.04 -2.95
CA GLY A 13 -1.06 12.98 -3.14
C GLY A 13 0.28 12.39 -2.71
N SER A 14 0.28 11.25 -2.01
CA SER A 14 1.47 10.52 -1.56
C SER A 14 2.08 9.61 -2.64
N GLN A 15 1.38 9.39 -3.76
CA GLN A 15 1.79 8.46 -4.79
C GLN A 15 2.94 8.98 -5.66
N TYR A 16 3.78 8.06 -6.13
CA TYR A 16 4.78 8.31 -7.17
C TYR A 16 5.17 6.97 -7.82
N TYR A 17 5.65 7.00 -9.07
CA TYR A 17 6.18 5.78 -9.68
C TYR A 17 7.36 5.25 -8.88
N HIS A 18 7.50 3.92 -8.84
CA HIS A 18 8.56 3.23 -8.11
C HIS A 18 8.53 3.38 -6.58
N MET A 19 7.40 3.82 -6.00
CA MET A 19 7.24 3.78 -4.55
C MET A 19 7.38 2.34 -4.00
N GLY A 20 8.17 2.20 -2.93
CA GLY A 20 8.51 0.89 -2.36
C GLY A 20 9.37 -0.02 -3.26
N LYS A 21 9.99 0.48 -4.34
CA LYS A 21 10.71 -0.35 -5.32
C LYS A 21 11.79 -1.27 -4.74
N GLU A 22 12.52 -0.81 -3.74
CA GLU A 22 13.58 -1.65 -3.13
C GLU A 22 12.97 -2.79 -2.31
N LEU A 23 11.85 -2.55 -1.62
CA LEU A 23 11.09 -3.63 -0.96
C LEU A 23 10.44 -4.56 -1.97
N TRP A 24 9.91 -4.04 -3.07
CA TRP A 24 9.37 -4.84 -4.17
C TRP A 24 10.37 -5.83 -4.75
N LYS A 25 11.63 -5.42 -4.90
CA LYS A 25 12.71 -6.26 -5.43
C LYS A 25 13.27 -7.25 -4.40
N HIS A 26 13.37 -6.84 -3.14
CA HIS A 26 14.23 -7.51 -2.16
C HIS A 26 13.48 -8.09 -0.96
N HIS A 27 12.22 -7.72 -0.74
CA HIS A 27 11.47 -8.13 0.45
C HIS A 27 10.31 -9.08 0.10
N PRO A 28 10.41 -10.39 0.39
CA PRO A 28 9.42 -11.40 -0.04
C PRO A 28 7.99 -11.10 0.42
N THR A 29 7.81 -10.65 1.66
CA THR A 29 6.48 -10.31 2.21
C THR A 29 5.85 -9.12 1.50
N PHE A 30 6.62 -8.06 1.25
CA PHE A 30 6.14 -6.92 0.48
C PHE A 30 5.72 -7.35 -0.93
N HIS A 31 6.58 -8.11 -1.62
CA HIS A 31 6.32 -8.59 -2.97
C HIS A 31 5.06 -9.47 -3.04
N LYS A 32 4.91 -10.41 -2.10
CA LYS A 32 3.73 -11.29 -2.00
C LYS A 32 2.44 -10.49 -1.82
N TRP A 33 2.43 -9.52 -0.92
CA TRP A 33 1.24 -8.71 -0.67
C TRP A 33 0.90 -7.79 -1.84
N MET A 34 1.90 -7.18 -2.47
CA MET A 34 1.69 -6.41 -3.69
C MET A 34 1.05 -7.24 -4.80
N LEU A 35 1.55 -8.46 -5.07
CA LEU A 35 0.95 -9.36 -6.06
C LEU A 35 -0.49 -9.78 -5.70
N ARG A 36 -0.72 -10.08 -4.41
CA ARG A 36 -2.06 -10.47 -3.94
C ARG A 36 -3.07 -9.35 -4.13
N LEU A 37 -2.71 -8.14 -3.74
CA LEU A 37 -3.58 -6.97 -3.86
C LEU A 37 -3.76 -6.58 -5.32
N ASP A 38 -2.72 -6.69 -6.15
CA ASP A 38 -2.82 -6.43 -7.59
C ASP A 38 -3.85 -7.35 -8.26
N ALA A 39 -3.83 -8.64 -7.94
CA ALA A 39 -4.81 -9.60 -8.44
C ALA A 39 -6.25 -9.28 -8.01
N LEU A 40 -6.44 -8.70 -6.82
CA LEU A 40 -7.74 -8.25 -6.34
C LEU A 40 -8.21 -6.96 -7.04
N MET A 41 -7.30 -6.06 -7.37
CA MET A 41 -7.61 -4.75 -7.97
C MET A 41 -7.77 -4.81 -9.48
N ALA A 42 -7.05 -5.69 -10.17
CA ALA A 42 -7.02 -5.77 -11.63
C ALA A 42 -8.41 -5.86 -12.30
N PRO A 43 -9.41 -6.60 -11.77
CA PRO A 43 -10.76 -6.62 -12.32
C PRO A 43 -11.48 -5.25 -12.28
N TYR A 44 -11.11 -4.38 -11.34
CA TYR A 44 -11.73 -3.06 -11.15
C TYR A 44 -10.98 -1.94 -11.87
N THR A 45 -9.65 -2.06 -11.99
CA THR A 45 -8.80 -1.06 -12.65
C THR A 45 -8.60 -1.33 -14.14
N GLY A 46 -8.86 -2.57 -14.59
CA GLY A 46 -8.64 -3.03 -15.96
C GLY A 46 -7.17 -3.30 -16.30
N ILE A 47 -6.24 -3.09 -15.37
CA ILE A 47 -4.79 -3.31 -15.54
C ILE A 47 -4.15 -3.85 -14.25
N SER A 48 -2.94 -4.38 -14.35
CA SER A 48 -2.08 -4.56 -13.17
C SER A 48 -1.58 -3.21 -12.69
N VAL A 49 -2.02 -2.80 -11.50
CA VAL A 49 -1.57 -1.57 -10.83
C VAL A 49 -0.11 -1.73 -10.38
N ALA A 50 0.32 -2.93 -9.99
CA ALA A 50 1.72 -3.19 -9.67
C ALA A 50 2.63 -2.94 -10.89
N ASN A 51 2.25 -3.41 -12.08
CA ASN A 51 2.99 -3.13 -13.31
C ASN A 51 2.99 -1.65 -13.66
N GLU A 52 1.91 -0.92 -13.38
CA GLU A 52 1.83 0.53 -13.56
C GLU A 52 2.79 1.27 -12.60
N ILE A 53 2.80 0.93 -11.31
CA ILE A 53 3.71 1.52 -10.30
C ILE A 53 5.17 1.34 -10.72
N TYR A 54 5.52 0.14 -11.21
CA TYR A 54 6.90 -0.22 -11.57
C TYR A 54 7.18 -0.11 -13.08
N HIS A 55 6.42 0.71 -13.80
CA HIS A 55 6.55 0.85 -15.25
C HIS A 55 7.99 1.27 -15.63
N PRO A 56 8.70 0.49 -16.49
CA PRO A 56 10.13 0.66 -16.70
C PRO A 56 10.50 1.97 -17.42
N GLN A 57 9.57 2.56 -18.16
CA GLN A 57 9.77 3.82 -18.89
C GLN A 57 9.38 5.06 -18.07
N LYS A 58 8.86 4.89 -16.85
CA LYS A 58 8.46 6.01 -15.98
C LYS A 58 9.53 6.29 -14.94
N GLY A 59 9.80 7.56 -14.67
CA GLY A 59 10.62 8.03 -13.56
C GLY A 59 9.80 8.43 -12.34
N VAL A 60 10.45 8.54 -11.18
CA VAL A 60 9.82 9.01 -9.92
C VAL A 60 9.17 10.38 -10.06
N GLN A 61 9.71 11.23 -10.94
CA GLN A 61 9.22 12.60 -11.18
C GLN A 61 8.13 12.69 -12.26
N ASP A 62 7.83 11.59 -12.95
CA ASP A 62 6.75 11.60 -13.94
C ASP A 62 5.39 11.67 -13.24
N PRO A 63 4.38 12.30 -13.86
CA PRO A 63 3.05 12.40 -13.28
C PRO A 63 2.39 11.03 -13.13
N PHE A 64 2.02 10.72 -11.88
CA PHE A 64 1.19 9.57 -11.52
C PHE A 64 -0.06 10.08 -10.81
N ASP A 65 -1.06 10.49 -11.59
CA ASP A 65 -2.20 11.30 -11.13
C ASP A 65 -3.57 10.69 -11.45
N ARG A 66 -3.63 9.63 -12.26
CA ARG A 66 -4.89 8.94 -12.58
C ARG A 66 -5.44 8.22 -11.34
N LEU A 67 -6.45 8.83 -10.71
CA LEU A 67 -7.07 8.37 -9.45
C LEU A 67 -7.42 6.87 -9.42
N LEU A 68 -7.91 6.32 -10.54
CA LEU A 68 -8.22 4.89 -10.67
C LEU A 68 -7.02 4.00 -10.30
N TYR A 69 -5.81 4.43 -10.64
CA TYR A 69 -4.57 3.69 -10.37
C TYR A 69 -3.92 4.16 -9.08
N THR A 70 -3.87 5.46 -8.84
CA THR A 70 -3.15 6.02 -7.70
C THR A 70 -3.81 5.68 -6.37
N HIS A 71 -5.14 5.64 -6.30
CA HIS A 71 -5.83 5.24 -5.06
C HIS A 71 -5.53 3.78 -4.69
N SER A 72 -5.60 2.88 -5.69
CA SER A 72 -5.25 1.48 -5.53
C SER A 72 -3.78 1.32 -5.16
N ALA A 73 -2.89 2.08 -5.83
CA ALA A 73 -1.46 2.02 -5.60
C ALA A 73 -1.07 2.42 -4.17
N ILE A 74 -1.62 3.54 -3.66
CA ILE A 74 -1.39 4.00 -2.28
C ILE A 74 -1.79 2.89 -1.30
N PHE A 75 -3.03 2.41 -1.40
CA PHE A 75 -3.52 1.34 -0.54
C PHE A 75 -2.64 0.08 -0.60
N MET A 76 -2.28 -0.36 -1.81
CA MET A 76 -1.46 -1.55 -2.03
C MET A 76 -0.12 -1.45 -1.32
N VAL A 77 0.58 -0.33 -1.51
CA VAL A 77 1.93 -0.14 -0.95
C VAL A 77 1.87 0.06 0.56
N GLU A 78 0.92 0.83 1.05
CA GLU A 78 0.73 1.03 2.49
C GLU A 78 0.40 -0.28 3.23
N TYR A 79 -0.50 -1.09 2.67
CA TYR A 79 -0.87 -2.36 3.28
C TYR A 79 0.28 -3.37 3.20
N ALA A 80 1.04 -3.39 2.09
CA ALA A 80 2.24 -4.23 1.99
C ALA A 80 3.32 -3.79 3.01
N LEU A 81 3.52 -2.49 3.23
CA LEU A 81 4.41 -1.97 4.28
C LEU A 81 3.94 -2.38 5.68
N TYR A 82 2.64 -2.26 5.95
CA TYR A 82 2.05 -2.70 7.21
C TYR A 82 2.37 -4.18 7.49
N GLN A 83 2.23 -5.05 6.48
CA GLN A 83 2.52 -6.47 6.62
C GLN A 83 4.01 -6.76 6.87
N VAL A 84 4.91 -6.00 6.25
CA VAL A 84 6.35 -6.07 6.54
C VAL A 84 6.65 -5.71 8.00
N LEU A 85 6.04 -4.64 8.52
CA LEU A 85 6.23 -4.24 9.92
C LEU A 85 5.70 -5.30 10.89
N LEU A 86 4.54 -5.90 10.60
CA LEU A 86 3.99 -6.99 11.40
C LEU A 86 4.91 -8.22 11.43
N GLU A 87 5.49 -8.61 10.28
CA GLU A 87 6.45 -9.71 10.19
C GLU A 87 7.68 -9.46 11.04
N GLN A 88 8.15 -8.21 11.12
CA GLN A 88 9.27 -7.79 11.96
C GLN A 88 8.90 -7.65 13.44
N GLY A 89 7.66 -7.96 13.83
CA GLY A 89 7.17 -7.87 15.21
C GLY A 89 6.78 -6.46 15.65
N ILE A 90 6.77 -5.48 14.75
CA ILE A 90 6.35 -4.11 15.03
C ILE A 90 4.84 -4.02 14.80
N LYS A 91 4.08 -4.00 15.90
CA LYS A 91 2.62 -3.96 15.88
C LYS A 91 2.14 -2.60 16.40
N PRO A 92 1.15 -1.97 15.74
CA PRO A 92 0.57 -0.74 16.23
C PRO A 92 -0.40 -1.01 17.39
N ASP A 93 -0.42 -0.11 18.37
CA ASP A 93 -1.49 -0.03 19.37
C ASP A 93 -2.71 0.72 18.80
N TYR A 94 -2.45 1.67 17.88
CA TYR A 94 -3.47 2.47 17.21
C TYR A 94 -3.15 2.64 15.73
N VAL A 95 -4.20 2.70 14.91
CA VAL A 95 -4.10 3.04 13.50
C VAL A 95 -4.93 4.28 13.20
N LEU A 96 -4.40 5.15 12.34
CA LEU A 96 -5.04 6.38 11.89
C LEU A 96 -4.89 6.49 10.38
N GLY A 97 -5.87 7.08 9.71
CA GLY A 97 -5.80 7.35 8.29
C GLY A 97 -6.14 8.80 8.00
N THR A 98 -5.55 9.35 6.95
CA THR A 98 -5.91 10.69 6.44
C THR A 98 -6.60 10.55 5.09
N SER A 99 -7.88 10.95 5.01
CA SER A 99 -8.65 10.85 3.77
C SER A 99 -8.60 9.44 3.19
N LEU A 100 -7.99 9.22 2.01
CA LEU A 100 -7.81 7.89 1.42
C LEU A 100 -7.10 6.89 2.37
N GLY A 101 -6.20 7.36 3.24
CA GLY A 101 -5.52 6.51 4.22
C GLY A 101 -6.47 5.85 5.23
N GLU A 102 -7.70 6.34 5.38
CA GLU A 102 -8.73 5.70 6.22
C GLU A 102 -9.09 4.30 5.73
N PHE A 103 -9.00 4.04 4.42
CA PHE A 103 -9.22 2.70 3.88
C PHE A 103 -8.09 1.74 4.27
N SER A 104 -6.84 2.19 4.19
CA SER A 104 -5.67 1.43 4.64
C SER A 104 -5.72 1.14 6.14
N SER A 105 -6.07 2.14 6.96
CA SER A 105 -6.16 1.97 8.41
C SER A 105 -7.34 1.06 8.82
N ALA A 106 -8.50 1.16 8.16
CA ALA A 106 -9.63 0.26 8.39
C ALA A 106 -9.30 -1.20 8.03
N ALA A 107 -8.56 -1.41 6.94
CA ALA A 107 -8.08 -2.74 6.55
C ALA A 107 -7.05 -3.29 7.56
N ALA A 108 -6.13 -2.45 8.05
CA ALA A 108 -5.15 -2.83 9.07
C ALA A 108 -5.81 -3.15 10.43
N ALA A 109 -6.92 -2.47 10.77
CA ALA A 109 -7.69 -2.72 11.98
C ALA A 109 -8.57 -3.98 11.92
N ALA A 110 -8.64 -4.68 10.78
CA ALA A 110 -9.59 -5.76 10.51
C ALA A 110 -11.07 -5.34 10.78
N PHE A 111 -11.38 -4.05 10.64
CA PHE A 111 -12.69 -3.48 10.98
C PHE A 111 -13.81 -3.96 10.03
N TYR A 112 -13.45 -4.37 8.82
CA TYR A 112 -14.35 -5.01 7.86
C TYR A 112 -13.82 -6.41 7.52
N PRO A 113 -14.70 -7.41 7.29
CA PRO A 113 -14.30 -8.74 6.84
C PRO A 113 -13.89 -8.70 5.37
N TRP A 114 -12.80 -7.99 5.09
CA TRP A 114 -12.15 -8.02 3.80
C TRP A 114 -11.56 -9.41 3.58
N LYS A 115 -11.88 -10.05 2.46
CA LYS A 115 -11.18 -11.27 2.02
C LYS A 115 -9.81 -10.90 1.42
N ILE A 116 -8.96 -10.21 2.20
CA ILE A 116 -7.56 -9.93 1.82
C ILE A 116 -6.66 -11.07 2.22
#